data_AF-A0A9D8JMF2-F1
#
_entry.id   AF-A0A9D8JMF2-F1
#
_cell.length_a   1.000
_cell.length_b   1.000
_cell.length_c   1.000
_cell.angle_alpha   90.00
_cell.angle_beta   90.00
_cell.angle_gamma   90.00
#
_symmetry.space_group_name_H-M   'P 1'
#
loop_
_entity.id
_entity.type
_entity.pdbx_description
1 polymer ?
#
loop_
_entity_poly.entity_id
_entity_poly.type
_entity_poly.pdbx_seq_one_letter_code
_entity_poly.pdbx_strand_id
1 'polypeptide(L)'
;MPKLPTKLDLQRWRDLRAQGKGYPEIARKTKWQARTIRKHLEQDINSAEALAIRRDLFKERLGAHWDKLLHEVLRVLDLVQEPSASDLRGWTISSDSVERHLCGTRVKHTDQEKFEVRVQAKDLLEWELLQQHVPKDALWEAVANVEAAFGLALLACRTLFLLVLNRLTQTTGLPVADYRKSGRLLTDEGVGKVFEYTLAHALLARPFDEHPRAFQTPGGDIQMFATTVARLPRGREKIERAVIETIQQAVTSPGATKCKEIHQRLLEAISQMRRHVAYFRLLPYLPGVCSVCRKVEI
;
A
#
# COMPACT_ATOMS: atom_id res chain seq x y z
N MET A 1 9.29 -66.33 17.23
CA MET A 1 9.43 -65.00 16.59
C MET A 1 10.47 -64.19 17.35
N PRO A 2 11.39 -63.47 16.68
CA PRO A 2 12.33 -62.58 17.36
C PRO A 2 11.55 -61.49 18.11
N LYS A 3 11.84 -61.31 19.41
CA LYS A 3 11.24 -60.22 20.21
C LYS A 3 11.76 -58.89 19.64
N LEU A 4 10.87 -57.95 19.32
CA LEU A 4 11.25 -56.60 18.94
C LEU A 4 11.51 -55.77 20.21
N PRO A 5 12.56 -54.93 20.25
CA PRO A 5 12.80 -54.07 21.40
C PRO A 5 11.75 -52.98 21.51
N THR A 6 11.36 -52.66 22.73
CA THR A 6 10.42 -51.56 23.03
C THR A 6 11.15 -50.21 23.06
N LYS A 7 10.40 -49.09 23.06
CA LYS A 7 10.99 -47.75 23.25
C LYS A 7 11.79 -47.63 24.56
N LEU A 8 11.35 -48.31 25.62
CA LEU A 8 12.05 -48.34 26.91
C LEU A 8 13.37 -49.13 26.84
N ASP A 9 13.40 -50.23 26.06
CA ASP A 9 14.63 -50.98 25.82
C ASP A 9 15.66 -50.12 25.08
N LEU A 10 15.24 -49.41 24.03
CA LEU A 10 16.10 -48.50 23.26
C LEU A 10 16.66 -47.37 24.14
N GLN A 11 15.80 -46.73 24.95
CA GLN A 11 16.23 -45.66 25.86
C GLN A 11 17.27 -46.18 26.86
N ARG A 12 17.01 -47.33 27.49
CA ARG A 12 17.95 -47.95 28.44
C ARG A 12 19.29 -48.30 27.79
N TRP A 13 19.28 -48.74 26.52
CA TRP A 13 20.50 -49.04 25.78
C TRP A 13 21.27 -47.76 25.44
N ARG A 14 20.59 -46.66 25.06
CA ARG A 14 21.20 -45.35 24.85
C ARG A 14 21.88 -44.84 26.12
N ASP A 15 21.19 -44.90 27.26
CA ASP A 15 21.74 -44.44 28.55
C ASP A 15 23.00 -45.21 28.95
N LEU A 16 23.00 -46.54 28.75
CA LEU A 16 24.18 -47.38 29.01
C LEU A 16 25.33 -47.07 28.03
N ARG A 17 25.05 -46.77 26.76
CA ARG A 17 26.07 -46.31 25.80
C ARG A 17 26.63 -44.95 26.18
N ALA A 18 25.79 -44.01 26.63
CA ALA A 18 26.22 -42.68 27.09
C ALA A 18 27.13 -42.75 28.32
N GLN A 19 26.95 -43.77 29.17
CA GLN A 19 27.84 -44.10 30.29
C GLN A 19 29.16 -44.77 29.87
N GLY A 20 29.47 -44.86 28.56
CA GLY A 20 30.70 -45.44 28.03
C GLY A 20 30.71 -46.97 27.90
N LYS A 21 29.58 -47.66 28.12
CA LYS A 21 29.55 -49.14 28.06
C LYS A 21 29.60 -49.65 26.62
N GLY A 22 30.37 -50.72 26.41
CA GLY A 22 30.46 -51.41 25.11
C GLY A 22 29.21 -52.25 24.81
N TYR A 23 28.89 -52.48 23.53
CA TYR A 23 27.75 -53.34 23.13
C TYR A 23 27.73 -54.73 23.78
N PRO A 24 28.88 -55.43 23.97
CA PRO A 24 28.90 -56.72 24.68
C PRO A 24 28.50 -56.61 26.16
N GLU A 25 28.81 -55.49 26.82
CA GLU A 25 28.45 -55.27 28.22
C GLU A 25 26.96 -54.98 28.39
N ILE A 26 26.39 -54.20 27.48
CA ILE A 26 24.94 -53.92 27.42
C ILE A 26 24.17 -55.20 27.12
N ALA A 27 24.68 -56.03 26.20
CA ALA A 27 24.12 -57.35 25.89
C ALA A 27 24.04 -58.26 27.12
N ARG A 28 25.12 -58.36 27.90
CA ARG A 28 25.15 -59.13 29.15
C ARG A 28 24.12 -58.63 30.17
N LYS A 29 23.96 -57.30 30.30
CA LYS A 29 23.04 -56.68 31.26
C LYS A 29 21.56 -56.78 30.88
N THR A 30 21.26 -56.75 29.58
CA THR A 30 19.89 -56.65 29.07
C THR A 30 19.36 -57.97 28.50
N LYS A 31 20.21 -59.01 28.42
CA LYS A 31 19.91 -60.32 27.83
C LYS A 31 19.51 -60.27 26.35
N TRP A 32 19.98 -59.24 25.64
CA TRP A 32 19.83 -59.08 24.19
C TRP A 32 21.15 -59.36 23.48
N GLN A 33 21.10 -59.82 22.22
CA GLN A 33 22.32 -60.03 21.44
C GLN A 33 23.00 -58.70 21.10
N ALA A 34 24.33 -58.63 21.24
CA ALA A 34 25.10 -57.42 20.96
C ALA A 34 24.89 -56.90 19.52
N ARG A 35 24.76 -57.81 18.54
CA ARG A 35 24.44 -57.46 17.14
C ARG A 35 23.07 -56.80 17.00
N THR A 36 22.07 -57.28 17.73
CA THR A 36 20.71 -56.73 17.75
C THR A 36 20.67 -55.36 18.39
N ILE A 37 21.35 -55.18 19.54
CA ILE A 37 21.48 -53.88 20.21
C ILE A 37 22.17 -52.88 19.29
N ARG A 38 23.29 -53.26 18.67
CA ARG A 38 24.04 -52.41 17.73
C ARG A 38 23.16 -51.99 16.56
N LYS A 39 22.52 -52.94 15.87
CA LYS A 39 21.65 -52.67 14.72
C LYS A 39 20.52 -51.71 15.07
N HIS A 40 19.80 -51.95 16.17
CA HIS A 40 18.65 -51.12 16.53
C HIS A 40 19.05 -49.73 17.04
N LEU A 41 20.16 -49.61 17.78
CA LEU A 41 20.69 -48.29 18.15
C LEU A 41 21.18 -47.50 16.93
N GLU A 42 21.88 -48.14 15.99
CA GLU A 42 22.31 -47.48 14.74
C GLU A 42 21.10 -47.05 13.90
N GLN A 43 20.08 -47.90 13.75
CA GLN A 43 18.84 -47.54 13.04
C GLN A 43 18.11 -46.36 13.68
N ASP A 44 18.06 -46.33 15.00
CA ASP A 44 17.39 -45.32 15.80
C ASP A 44 18.14 -43.98 15.79
N ILE A 45 19.48 -44.00 15.85
CA ILE A 45 20.34 -42.82 15.61
C ILE A 45 20.12 -42.28 14.19
N ASN A 46 20.23 -43.14 13.17
CA ASN A 46 20.02 -42.73 11.78
C ASN A 46 18.61 -42.17 11.55
N SER A 47 17.59 -42.71 12.24
CA SER A 47 16.22 -42.20 12.18
C SER A 47 16.10 -40.83 12.86
N ALA A 48 16.75 -40.64 14.01
CA ALA A 48 16.77 -39.35 14.71
C ALA A 48 17.52 -38.27 13.90
N GLU A 49 18.65 -38.61 13.29
CA GLU A 49 19.40 -37.73 12.38
C GLU A 49 18.59 -37.38 11.13
N ALA A 50 17.93 -38.36 10.50
CA ALA A 50 17.05 -38.11 9.36
C ALA A 50 15.86 -37.21 9.74
N LEU A 51 15.29 -37.38 10.93
CA LEU A 51 14.24 -36.51 11.46
C LEU A 51 14.76 -35.08 11.72
N ALA A 52 15.98 -34.94 12.25
CA ALA A 52 16.61 -33.63 12.45
C ALA A 52 16.84 -32.92 11.11
N ILE A 53 17.41 -33.61 10.12
CA ILE A 53 17.62 -33.08 8.76
C ILE A 53 16.29 -32.66 8.14
N ARG A 54 15.24 -33.49 8.23
CA ARG A 54 13.89 -33.13 7.74
C ARG A 54 13.34 -31.89 8.44
N ARG A 55 13.52 -31.79 9.75
CA ARG A 55 13.06 -30.63 10.54
C ARG A 55 13.79 -29.35 10.12
N ASP A 56 15.09 -29.43 9.86
CA ASP A 56 15.86 -28.25 9.45
C ASP A 56 15.52 -27.83 8.01
N LEU A 57 15.41 -28.78 7.08
CA LEU A 57 14.89 -28.52 5.73
C LEU A 57 13.47 -27.91 5.77
N PHE A 58 12.64 -28.36 6.71
CA PHE A 58 11.30 -27.79 6.90
C PHE A 58 11.36 -26.34 7.37
N LYS A 59 12.20 -26.03 8.36
CA LYS A 59 12.41 -24.64 8.82
C LYS A 59 12.91 -23.73 7.70
N GLU A 60 13.87 -24.20 6.91
CA GLU A 60 14.40 -23.43 5.77
C GLU A 60 13.32 -23.12 4.74
N ARG A 61 12.52 -24.13 4.36
CA ARG A 61 11.40 -23.94 3.43
C ARG A 61 10.34 -23.00 3.98
N LEU A 62 10.04 -23.11 5.27
CA LEU A 62 9.08 -22.26 5.95
C LEU A 62 9.57 -20.81 6.03
N GLY A 63 10.84 -20.60 6.36
CA GLY A 63 11.49 -19.29 6.33
C GLY A 63 11.42 -18.66 4.95
N ALA A 64 11.83 -19.40 3.90
CA ALA A 64 11.76 -18.93 2.52
C ALA A 64 10.33 -18.59 2.08
N HIS A 65 9.33 -19.35 2.54
CA HIS A 65 7.92 -19.05 2.28
C HIS A 65 7.49 -17.73 2.93
N TRP A 66 7.83 -17.52 4.21
CA TRP A 66 7.51 -16.29 4.92
C TRP A 66 8.21 -15.07 4.33
N ASP A 67 9.49 -15.20 3.99
CA ASP A 67 10.25 -14.13 3.33
C ASP A 67 9.59 -13.71 2.03
N LYS A 68 9.13 -14.67 1.23
CA LYS A 68 8.40 -14.39 -0.01
C LYS A 68 7.08 -13.67 0.24
N LEU A 69 6.28 -14.15 1.21
CA LEU A 69 4.99 -13.53 1.56
C LEU A 69 5.18 -12.07 2.00
N LEU A 70 6.13 -11.84 2.92
CA LEU A 70 6.46 -10.52 3.43
C LEU A 70 7.00 -9.63 2.32
N HIS A 71 7.91 -10.13 1.49
CA HIS A 71 8.53 -9.33 0.44
C HIS A 71 7.49 -8.77 -0.53
N GLU A 72 6.60 -9.59 -1.08
CA GLU A 72 5.64 -9.12 -2.08
C GLU A 72 4.61 -8.16 -1.49
N VAL A 73 4.03 -8.48 -0.33
CA VAL A 73 3.01 -7.61 0.29
C VAL A 73 3.62 -6.28 0.73
N LEU A 74 4.76 -6.31 1.43
CA LEU A 74 5.37 -5.09 1.93
C LEU A 74 5.96 -4.23 0.81
N ARG A 75 6.42 -4.83 -0.30
CA ARG A 75 6.84 -4.09 -1.50
C ARG A 75 5.69 -3.28 -2.08
N VAL A 76 4.49 -3.86 -2.19
CA VAL A 76 3.33 -3.14 -2.73
C VAL A 76 2.80 -2.11 -1.75
N LEU A 77 2.82 -2.38 -0.44
CA LEU A 77 2.45 -1.38 0.57
C LEU A 77 3.42 -0.18 0.60
N ASP A 78 4.70 -0.38 0.30
CA ASP A 78 5.67 0.72 0.16
C ASP A 78 5.39 1.63 -1.04
N LEU A 79 4.69 1.12 -2.07
CA LEU A 79 4.24 1.95 -3.21
C LEU A 79 3.11 2.90 -2.82
N VAL A 80 2.49 2.72 -1.65
CA VAL A 80 1.48 3.65 -1.14
C VAL A 80 2.16 4.93 -0.70
N GLN A 81 1.88 6.00 -1.45
CA GLN A 81 2.52 7.30 -1.32
C GLN A 81 1.48 8.41 -1.20
N GLU A 82 1.95 9.56 -0.71
CA GLU A 82 1.18 10.80 -0.77
C GLU A 82 0.92 11.17 -2.24
N PRO A 83 -0.33 11.43 -2.63
CA PRO A 83 -0.62 11.91 -3.97
C PRO A 83 -0.20 13.39 -4.12
N SER A 84 0.49 13.70 -5.22
CA SER A 84 0.82 15.09 -5.54
C SER A 84 -0.42 15.86 -6.00
N ALA A 85 -0.34 17.20 -6.01
CA ALA A 85 -1.43 18.03 -6.55
C ALA A 85 -1.71 17.71 -8.03
N SER A 86 -0.68 17.34 -8.80
CA SER A 86 -0.82 16.92 -10.19
C SER A 86 -1.54 15.58 -10.31
N ASP A 87 -1.23 14.63 -9.44
CA ASP A 87 -1.91 13.33 -9.39
C ASP A 87 -3.41 13.54 -9.15
N LEU A 88 -3.76 14.37 -8.17
CA LEU A 88 -5.14 14.66 -7.78
C LEU A 88 -5.93 15.40 -8.87
N ARG A 89 -5.29 16.30 -9.63
CA ARG A 89 -5.91 16.98 -10.79
C ARG A 89 -6.42 16.00 -11.85
N GLY A 90 -5.69 14.92 -12.12
CA GLY A 90 -6.10 13.91 -13.12
C GLY A 90 -7.44 13.23 -12.80
N TRP A 91 -7.83 13.23 -11.52
CA TRP A 91 -9.05 12.61 -11.01
C TRP A 91 -10.26 13.54 -10.93
N THR A 92 -10.06 14.85 -11.06
CA THR A 92 -11.16 15.82 -11.00
C THR A 92 -11.74 16.13 -12.38
N ILE A 93 -10.98 15.92 -13.45
CA ILE A 93 -11.36 16.24 -14.84
C ILE A 93 -12.10 15.08 -15.53
N SER A 94 -11.84 13.84 -15.10
CA SER A 94 -12.40 12.63 -15.70
C SER A 94 -13.67 12.17 -14.98
N SER A 95 -14.81 12.17 -15.67
CA SER A 95 -16.10 11.66 -15.17
C SER A 95 -16.25 10.14 -15.24
N ASP A 96 -15.30 9.44 -15.86
CA ASP A 96 -15.52 8.04 -16.22
C ASP A 96 -15.34 7.11 -15.00
N SER A 97 -16.23 6.11 -14.90
CA SER A 97 -16.23 5.03 -13.90
C SER A 97 -15.06 4.03 -14.07
N VAL A 98 -14.01 4.46 -14.77
CA VAL A 98 -12.83 3.66 -15.08
C VAL A 98 -11.94 3.63 -13.86
N GLU A 99 -11.62 2.41 -13.44
CA GLU A 99 -10.64 2.17 -12.40
C GLU A 99 -9.24 2.55 -12.89
N ARG A 100 -8.49 3.31 -12.09
CA ARG A 100 -7.10 3.67 -12.41
C ARG A 100 -6.19 3.52 -11.21
N HIS A 101 -4.89 3.39 -11.51
CA HIS A 101 -3.86 3.30 -10.50
C HIS A 101 -3.45 4.70 -10.03
N LEU A 102 -3.29 4.85 -8.71
CA LEU A 102 -2.83 6.09 -8.09
C LEU A 102 -2.01 5.76 -6.83
N CYS A 103 -0.73 6.12 -6.81
CA CYS A 103 0.13 6.03 -5.61
C CYS A 103 0.00 4.69 -4.87
N GLY A 104 0.19 3.55 -5.56
CA GLY A 104 0.09 2.21 -4.95
C GLY A 104 -1.34 1.71 -4.66
N THR A 105 -2.35 2.49 -5.02
CA THR A 105 -3.78 2.14 -4.89
C THR A 105 -4.44 1.97 -6.25
N ARG A 106 -5.61 1.34 -6.26
CA ARG A 106 -6.59 1.37 -7.33
C ARG A 106 -7.77 2.20 -6.86
N VAL A 107 -8.20 3.12 -7.69
CA VAL A 107 -9.25 4.07 -7.37
C VAL A 107 -10.34 3.95 -8.43
N LYS A 108 -11.59 3.89 -7.99
CA LYS A 108 -12.77 3.87 -8.85
C LYS A 108 -13.75 4.93 -8.40
N HIS A 109 -14.15 5.80 -9.31
CA HIS A 109 -15.26 6.72 -9.07
C HIS A 109 -16.58 5.95 -9.23
N THR A 110 -17.44 6.05 -8.22
CA THR A 110 -18.76 5.42 -8.20
C THR A 110 -19.86 6.47 -8.35
N ASP A 111 -21.05 6.04 -8.80
CA ASP A 111 -22.17 6.91 -9.18
C ASP A 111 -22.78 7.74 -8.02
N GLN A 112 -22.20 7.69 -6.81
CA GLN A 112 -22.70 8.35 -5.58
C GLN A 112 -21.70 9.36 -4.99
N GLU A 113 -20.90 10.04 -5.82
CA GLU A 113 -19.85 10.97 -5.34
C GLU A 113 -18.86 10.31 -4.35
N LYS A 114 -18.66 9.00 -4.49
CA LYS A 114 -17.76 8.22 -3.65
C LYS A 114 -16.62 7.67 -4.48
N PHE A 115 -15.43 7.72 -3.90
CA PHE A 115 -14.25 7.04 -4.40
C PHE A 115 -14.09 5.72 -3.64
N GLU A 116 -14.15 4.61 -4.37
CA GLU A 116 -13.72 3.32 -3.86
C GLU A 116 -12.20 3.24 -4.06
N VAL A 117 -11.46 3.11 -2.95
CA VAL A 117 -10.00 3.00 -2.97
C VAL A 117 -9.61 1.65 -2.39
N ARG A 118 -8.74 0.94 -3.10
CA ARG A 118 -8.20 -0.35 -2.68
C ARG A 118 -6.69 -0.35 -2.85
N VAL A 119 -5.93 -0.75 -1.83
CA VAL A 119 -4.48 -0.94 -2.00
C VAL A 119 -4.22 -2.12 -2.95
N GLN A 120 -3.25 -1.99 -3.84
CA GLN A 120 -2.95 -3.03 -4.84
C GLN A 120 -2.51 -4.36 -4.22
N ALA A 121 -1.97 -4.32 -3.00
CA ALA A 121 -1.52 -5.52 -2.29
C ALA A 121 -2.66 -6.53 -2.08
N LYS A 122 -3.90 -6.06 -1.92
CA LYS A 122 -5.10 -6.90 -1.68
C LYS A 122 -5.50 -7.79 -2.85
N ASP A 123 -4.82 -7.69 -3.99
CA ASP A 123 -5.10 -8.50 -5.19
C ASP A 123 -4.12 -9.65 -5.35
N LEU A 124 -3.10 -9.69 -4.49
CA LEU A 124 -2.10 -10.74 -4.46
C LEU A 124 -2.61 -11.93 -3.66
N LEU A 125 -2.31 -13.14 -4.12
CA LEU A 125 -2.56 -14.36 -3.34
C LEU A 125 -1.78 -14.33 -2.01
N GLU A 126 -0.58 -13.75 -2.03
CA GLU A 126 0.27 -13.55 -0.86
C GLU A 126 -0.42 -12.75 0.24
N TRP A 127 -1.32 -11.81 -0.12
CA TRP A 127 -2.10 -11.05 0.86
C TRP A 127 -3.08 -11.94 1.63
N GLU A 128 -3.81 -12.82 0.93
CA GLU A 128 -4.74 -13.75 1.56
C GLU A 128 -3.99 -14.74 2.47
N LEU A 129 -2.83 -15.22 2.03
CA LEU A 129 -1.99 -16.12 2.84
C LEU A 129 -1.41 -15.41 4.06
N LEU A 130 -1.00 -14.15 3.93
CA LEU A 130 -0.53 -13.34 5.05
C LEU A 130 -1.67 -13.09 6.05
N GLN A 131 -2.89 -12.80 5.59
CA GLN A 131 -4.06 -12.66 6.47
C GLN A 131 -4.39 -13.95 7.25
N GLN A 132 -4.14 -15.13 6.67
CA GLN A 132 -4.31 -16.39 7.40
C GLN A 132 -3.27 -16.56 8.51
N HIS A 133 -2.05 -16.06 8.32
CA HIS A 133 -1.02 -16.03 9.36
C HIS A 133 -1.41 -15.09 10.50
N VAL A 134 -1.86 -13.87 10.19
CA VAL A 134 -2.07 -12.81 11.19
C VAL A 134 -3.47 -12.19 11.13
N PRO A 135 -4.57 -12.94 11.32
CA PRO A 135 -5.92 -12.49 10.96
C PRO A 135 -6.44 -11.26 11.72
N LYS A 136 -5.88 -10.96 12.91
CA LYS A 136 -6.31 -9.85 13.77
C LYS A 136 -5.22 -8.80 13.97
N ASP A 137 -4.33 -8.65 13.01
CA ASP A 137 -3.25 -7.69 13.10
C ASP A 137 -3.72 -6.25 12.83
N ALA A 138 -3.15 -5.30 13.56
CA ALA A 138 -3.41 -3.87 13.42
C ALA A 138 -3.02 -3.33 12.03
N LEU A 139 -2.13 -4.01 11.30
CA LEU A 139 -1.80 -3.69 9.90
C LEU A 139 -3.04 -3.63 9.02
N TRP A 140 -3.99 -4.56 9.20
CA TRP A 140 -5.20 -4.62 8.35
C TRP A 140 -6.10 -3.43 8.57
N GLU A 141 -6.27 -3.02 9.83
CA GLU A 141 -7.01 -1.82 10.19
C GLU A 141 -6.29 -0.57 9.66
N ALA A 142 -4.96 -0.50 9.79
CA ALA A 142 -4.18 0.60 9.26
C ALA A 142 -4.32 0.74 7.73
N VAL A 143 -4.32 -0.37 6.99
CA VAL A 143 -4.54 -0.37 5.54
C VAL A 143 -5.97 0.09 5.19
N ALA A 144 -6.98 -0.38 5.91
CA ALA A 144 -8.37 0.06 5.69
C ALA A 144 -8.54 1.56 5.99
N ASN A 145 -7.87 2.06 7.04
CA ASN A 145 -7.86 3.48 7.37
C ASN A 145 -7.19 4.33 6.28
N VAL A 146 -6.11 3.84 5.67
CA VAL A 146 -5.49 4.49 4.51
C VAL A 146 -6.47 4.56 3.35
N GLU A 147 -7.12 3.47 2.97
CA GLU A 147 -8.10 3.45 1.88
C GLU A 147 -9.24 4.44 2.11
N ALA A 148 -9.81 4.46 3.32
CA ALA A 148 -10.87 5.39 3.69
C ALA A 148 -10.40 6.85 3.66
N ALA A 149 -9.22 7.14 4.24
CA ALA A 149 -8.66 8.50 4.24
C ALA A 149 -8.34 8.98 2.81
N PHE A 150 -7.87 8.08 1.95
CA PHE A 150 -7.56 8.38 0.55
C PHE A 150 -8.84 8.73 -0.24
N GLY A 151 -9.91 7.94 -0.07
CA GLY A 151 -11.20 8.22 -0.69
C GLY A 151 -11.78 9.57 -0.26
N LEU A 152 -11.66 9.91 1.03
CA LEU A 152 -12.06 11.23 1.54
C LEU A 152 -11.21 12.37 0.98
N ALA A 153 -9.90 12.17 0.82
CA ALA A 153 -9.00 13.17 0.25
C ALA A 153 -9.35 13.48 -1.20
N LEU A 154 -9.64 12.44 -2.01
CA LEU A 154 -10.10 12.60 -3.39
C LEU A 154 -11.43 13.36 -3.46
N LEU A 155 -12.37 13.05 -2.56
CA LEU A 155 -13.65 13.77 -2.48
C LEU A 155 -13.46 15.25 -2.12
N ALA A 156 -12.62 15.54 -1.13
CA ALA A 156 -12.33 16.92 -0.74
C ALA A 156 -11.67 17.71 -1.88
N CYS A 157 -10.73 17.09 -2.60
CA CYS A 157 -10.09 17.66 -3.78
C CYS A 157 -11.10 17.94 -4.89
N ARG A 158 -12.02 17.00 -5.15
CA ARG A 158 -13.10 17.18 -6.13
C ARG A 158 -14.01 18.35 -5.76
N THR A 159 -14.39 18.49 -4.49
CA THR A 159 -15.20 19.61 -4.01
C THR A 159 -14.49 20.96 -4.20
N LEU A 160 -13.19 21.03 -3.87
CA LEU A 160 -12.38 22.23 -4.11
C LEU A 160 -12.25 22.53 -5.61
N PHE A 161 -12.07 21.51 -6.46
CA PHE A 161 -12.06 21.68 -7.91
C PHE A 161 -13.38 22.26 -8.43
N LEU A 162 -14.52 21.73 -7.99
CA LEU A 162 -15.83 22.24 -8.38
C LEU A 162 -16.02 23.70 -7.92
N LEU A 163 -15.52 24.07 -6.74
CA LEU A 163 -15.51 25.45 -6.28
C LEU A 163 -14.69 26.37 -7.22
N VAL A 164 -13.47 25.96 -7.58
CA VAL A 164 -12.61 26.70 -8.51
C VAL A 164 -13.27 26.85 -9.88
N LEU A 165 -13.80 25.75 -10.43
CA LEU A 165 -14.52 25.71 -11.70
C LEU A 165 -15.71 26.68 -11.69
N ASN A 166 -16.56 26.60 -10.67
CA ASN A 166 -17.75 27.43 -10.56
C ASN A 166 -17.38 28.91 -10.41
N ARG A 167 -16.37 29.24 -9.58
CA ARG A 167 -15.91 30.62 -9.42
C ARG A 167 -15.30 31.18 -10.70
N LEU A 168 -14.44 30.43 -11.39
CA LEU A 168 -13.90 30.85 -12.67
C LEU A 168 -15.02 31.11 -13.68
N THR A 169 -15.97 30.19 -13.81
CA THR A 169 -17.10 30.32 -14.75
C THR A 169 -17.98 31.54 -14.42
N GLN A 170 -18.29 31.77 -13.14
CA GLN A 170 -19.11 32.90 -12.69
C GLN A 170 -18.41 34.26 -12.85
N THR A 171 -17.11 34.33 -12.53
CA THR A 171 -16.34 35.58 -12.61
C THR A 171 -15.96 35.96 -14.04
N THR A 172 -15.74 34.97 -14.90
CA THR A 172 -15.34 35.20 -16.30
C THR A 172 -16.51 35.22 -17.28
N GLY A 173 -17.63 34.56 -16.94
CA GLY A 173 -18.75 34.35 -17.86
C GLY A 173 -18.44 33.41 -19.04
N LEU A 174 -17.30 32.70 -18.99
CA LEU A 174 -16.83 31.85 -20.07
C LEU A 174 -17.18 30.38 -19.82
N PRO A 175 -17.68 29.65 -20.83
CA PRO A 175 -17.90 28.21 -20.71
C PRO A 175 -16.56 27.46 -20.68
N VAL A 176 -16.55 26.30 -20.02
CA VAL A 176 -15.38 25.38 -20.02
C VAL A 176 -15.49 24.39 -21.17
N ALA A 177 -14.40 24.24 -21.93
CA ALA A 177 -14.34 23.38 -23.10
C ALA A 177 -12.91 22.89 -23.38
N ASP A 178 -12.79 21.83 -24.17
CA ASP A 178 -11.53 21.38 -24.76
C ASP A 178 -10.86 22.52 -25.55
N TYR A 179 -9.55 22.69 -25.37
CA TYR A 179 -8.73 23.72 -26.04
C TYR A 179 -8.86 23.73 -27.57
N ARG A 180 -9.19 22.58 -28.18
CA ARG A 180 -9.38 22.43 -29.63
C ARG A 180 -10.62 23.15 -30.14
N LYS A 181 -11.60 23.43 -29.27
CA LYS A 181 -12.79 24.20 -29.66
C LYS A 181 -12.41 25.66 -29.93
N SER A 182 -13.01 26.23 -30.96
CA SER A 182 -12.87 27.65 -31.28
C SER A 182 -13.85 28.50 -30.46
N GLY A 183 -13.44 29.71 -30.08
CA GLY A 183 -14.31 30.69 -29.44
C GLY A 183 -13.75 31.22 -28.13
N ARG A 184 -14.62 31.92 -27.38
CA ARG A 184 -14.31 32.44 -26.05
C ARG A 184 -14.66 31.39 -25.01
N LEU A 185 -13.63 30.84 -24.35
CA LEU A 185 -13.80 29.71 -23.43
C LEU A 185 -12.68 29.67 -22.39
N LEU A 186 -12.95 29.01 -21.26
CA LEU A 186 -11.92 28.47 -20.38
C LEU A 186 -11.52 27.09 -20.89
N THR A 187 -10.23 26.80 -20.92
CA THR A 187 -9.77 25.45 -21.29
C THR A 187 -9.91 24.52 -20.08
N ASP A 188 -10.31 23.28 -20.32
CA ASP A 188 -10.31 22.23 -19.30
C ASP A 188 -8.93 22.02 -18.65
N GLU A 189 -7.88 22.01 -19.47
CA GLU A 189 -6.49 21.92 -19.02
C GLU A 189 -6.12 23.10 -18.11
N GLY A 190 -6.50 24.31 -18.52
CA GLY A 190 -6.25 25.55 -17.80
C GLY A 190 -6.96 25.62 -16.46
N VAL A 191 -8.25 25.26 -16.41
CA VAL A 191 -9.00 25.14 -15.15
C VAL A 191 -8.34 24.12 -14.23
N GLY A 192 -7.91 22.98 -14.77
CA GLY A 192 -7.14 21.99 -14.05
C GLY A 192 -5.84 22.55 -13.46
N LYS A 193 -5.13 23.40 -14.21
CA LYS A 193 -3.88 24.05 -13.73
C LYS A 193 -4.14 25.08 -12.64
N VAL A 194 -5.24 25.85 -12.75
CA VAL A 194 -5.68 26.78 -11.68
C VAL A 194 -5.98 26.01 -10.39
N PHE A 195 -6.68 24.87 -10.51
CA PHE A 195 -6.95 23.98 -9.38
C PHE A 195 -5.66 23.39 -8.78
N GLU A 196 -4.76 22.85 -9.61
CA GLU A 196 -3.48 22.28 -9.16
C GLU A 196 -2.68 23.30 -8.34
N TYR A 197 -2.61 24.54 -8.81
CA TYR A 197 -1.95 25.62 -8.08
C TYR A 197 -2.67 25.97 -6.77
N THR A 198 -4.00 26.10 -6.82
CA THR A 198 -4.84 26.35 -5.63
C THR A 198 -4.63 25.27 -4.57
N LEU A 199 -4.63 24.00 -4.98
CA LEU A 199 -4.44 22.84 -4.11
C LEU A 199 -3.04 22.85 -3.50
N ALA A 200 -1.99 23.07 -4.31
CA ALA A 200 -0.62 23.13 -3.80
C ALA A 200 -0.45 24.20 -2.72
N HIS A 201 -1.05 25.39 -2.91
CA HIS A 201 -1.04 26.46 -1.90
C HIS A 201 -1.86 26.10 -0.65
N ALA A 202 -3.04 25.51 -0.83
CA ALA A 202 -3.86 25.05 0.28
C ALA A 202 -3.14 24.01 1.16
N LEU A 203 -2.41 23.08 0.54
CA LEU A 203 -1.68 22.02 1.23
C LEU A 203 -0.39 22.53 1.90
N LEU A 204 0.40 23.35 1.20
CA LEU A 204 1.71 23.80 1.69
C LEU A 204 1.63 24.94 2.71
N ALA A 205 0.46 25.56 2.90
CA ALA A 205 0.25 26.71 3.79
C ALA A 205 1.27 27.85 3.58
N ARG A 206 1.84 27.94 2.37
CA ARG A 206 2.79 29.00 2.03
C ARG A 206 2.03 30.32 1.95
N PRO A 207 2.59 31.42 2.48
CA PRO A 207 2.04 32.73 2.20
C PRO A 207 2.01 32.92 0.68
N PHE A 208 0.97 33.62 0.22
CA PHE A 208 0.70 33.88 -1.20
C PHE A 208 1.68 34.93 -1.74
N ASP A 209 2.98 34.71 -1.57
CA ASP A 209 4.04 35.71 -1.77
C ASP A 209 4.63 35.67 -3.19
N GLU A 210 4.28 34.65 -3.97
CA GLU A 210 4.46 34.67 -5.42
C GLU A 210 3.10 34.86 -6.07
N HIS A 211 2.82 36.09 -6.52
CA HIS A 211 1.61 36.37 -7.29
C HIS A 211 1.48 35.36 -8.43
N PRO A 212 0.37 34.59 -8.52
CA PRO A 212 0.15 33.72 -9.67
C PRO A 212 0.22 34.59 -10.92
N ARG A 213 1.19 34.29 -11.78
CA ARG A 213 1.38 35.01 -13.04
C ARG A 213 0.42 34.44 -14.07
N ALA A 214 -0.82 34.93 -14.02
CA ALA A 214 -1.66 34.93 -15.21
C ALA A 214 -1.26 36.14 -16.06
N PHE A 215 -1.12 35.97 -17.38
CA PHE A 215 -0.82 37.10 -18.28
C PHE A 215 -1.53 36.92 -19.61
N GLN A 216 -1.85 38.05 -20.24
CA GLN A 216 -2.42 38.08 -21.57
C GLN A 216 -1.32 37.95 -22.64
N THR A 217 -1.47 37.00 -23.55
CA THR A 217 -0.62 36.83 -24.73
C THR A 217 -0.91 37.89 -25.79
N PRO A 218 -0.01 38.11 -26.77
CA PRO A 218 -0.29 39.02 -27.89
C PRO A 218 -1.55 38.67 -28.69
N GLY A 219 -1.95 37.39 -28.70
CA GLY A 219 -3.16 36.90 -29.35
C GLY A 219 -4.45 37.16 -28.55
N GLY A 220 -4.34 37.65 -27.32
CA GLY A 220 -5.46 37.93 -26.42
C GLY A 220 -5.75 36.83 -25.40
N ASP A 221 -5.20 35.63 -25.58
CA ASP A 221 -5.41 34.49 -24.68
C ASP A 221 -4.74 34.70 -23.32
N ILE A 222 -5.32 34.15 -22.26
CA ILE A 222 -4.77 34.19 -20.90
C ILE A 222 -3.97 32.92 -20.65
N GLN A 223 -2.71 33.07 -20.28
CA GLN A 223 -1.81 31.97 -19.92
C GLN A 223 -1.40 32.02 -18.46
N MET A 224 -1.20 30.84 -17.87
CA MET A 224 -0.67 30.65 -16.52
C MET A 224 0.22 29.40 -16.54
N PHE A 225 1.47 29.53 -16.09
CA PHE A 225 2.47 28.43 -16.11
C PHE A 225 2.60 27.72 -17.46
N ALA A 226 2.63 28.48 -18.56
CA ALA A 226 2.65 27.99 -19.94
C ALA A 226 1.41 27.19 -20.38
N THR A 227 0.37 27.10 -19.55
CA THR A 227 -0.94 26.55 -19.92
C THR A 227 -1.89 27.68 -20.29
N THR A 228 -2.60 27.55 -21.41
CA THR A 228 -3.65 28.50 -21.80
C THR A 228 -4.85 28.29 -20.90
N VAL A 229 -5.20 29.26 -20.06
CA VAL A 229 -6.35 29.20 -19.13
C VAL A 229 -7.64 29.64 -19.81
N ALA A 230 -7.58 30.70 -20.60
CA ALA A 230 -8.73 31.22 -21.32
C ALA A 230 -8.34 31.60 -22.75
N ARG A 231 -9.21 31.25 -23.72
CA ARG A 231 -9.11 31.73 -25.10
C ARG A 231 -10.02 32.93 -25.29
N LEU A 232 -9.48 34.01 -25.83
CA LEU A 232 -10.19 35.28 -26.01
C LEU A 232 -9.89 35.85 -27.40
N PRO A 233 -10.51 35.32 -28.46
CA PRO A 233 -10.37 35.88 -29.80
C PRO A 233 -10.92 37.32 -29.82
N ARG A 234 -10.01 38.31 -29.78
CA ARG A 234 -10.24 39.76 -29.79
C ARG A 234 -10.98 40.31 -28.55
N GLY A 235 -10.22 40.77 -27.55
CA GLY A 235 -10.74 41.56 -26.44
C GLY A 235 -9.73 41.82 -25.33
N ARG A 236 -9.81 42.98 -24.66
CA ARG A 236 -9.13 43.25 -23.38
C ARG A 236 -10.15 43.05 -22.25
N GLU A 237 -10.32 41.83 -21.81
CA GLU A 237 -11.19 41.51 -20.68
C GLU A 237 -10.37 41.33 -19.41
N LYS A 238 -10.94 41.69 -18.25
CA LYS A 238 -10.28 41.58 -16.94
C LYS A 238 -10.22 40.12 -16.42
N ILE A 239 -10.03 39.15 -17.32
CA ILE A 239 -10.03 37.70 -17.02
C ILE A 239 -8.80 37.31 -16.19
N GLU A 240 -7.64 37.92 -16.45
CA GLU A 240 -6.43 37.71 -15.66
C GLU A 240 -6.70 37.93 -14.17
N ARG A 241 -7.33 39.06 -13.84
CA ARG A 241 -7.70 39.40 -12.46
C ARG A 241 -8.69 38.38 -11.88
N ALA A 242 -9.68 37.98 -12.66
CA ALA A 242 -10.66 36.97 -12.24
C ALA A 242 -10.01 35.61 -11.90
N VAL A 243 -8.99 35.20 -12.66
CA VAL A 243 -8.20 33.99 -12.38
C VAL A 243 -7.46 34.13 -11.05
N ILE A 244 -6.75 35.24 -10.85
CA ILE A 244 -5.99 35.52 -9.63
C ILE A 244 -6.92 35.60 -8.40
N GLU A 245 -8.02 36.36 -8.50
CA GLU A 245 -9.02 36.48 -7.45
C GLU A 245 -9.66 35.13 -7.11
N THR A 246 -9.93 34.29 -8.12
CA THR A 246 -10.48 32.95 -7.89
C THR A 246 -9.51 32.08 -7.09
N ILE A 247 -8.22 32.10 -7.41
CA ILE A 247 -7.20 31.37 -6.64
C ILE A 247 -7.18 31.88 -5.19
N GLN A 248 -7.07 33.19 -4.98
CA GLN A 248 -6.99 33.80 -3.65
C GLN A 248 -8.21 33.44 -2.78
N GLN A 249 -9.42 33.51 -3.35
CA GLN A 249 -10.65 33.15 -2.67
C GLN A 249 -10.77 31.64 -2.43
N ALA A 250 -10.30 30.82 -3.37
CA ALA A 250 -10.35 29.37 -3.23
C ALA A 250 -9.38 28.87 -2.15
N VAL A 251 -8.16 29.41 -2.09
CA VAL A 251 -7.14 29.05 -1.08
C VAL A 251 -7.61 29.41 0.34
N THR A 252 -8.34 30.52 0.50
CA THR A 252 -8.88 30.96 1.78
C THR A 252 -10.27 30.40 2.10
N SER A 253 -10.83 29.56 1.22
CA SER A 253 -12.17 29.01 1.40
C SER A 253 -12.22 27.91 2.47
N PRO A 254 -13.41 27.68 3.09
CA PRO A 254 -13.62 26.52 3.95
C PRO A 254 -13.32 25.18 3.25
N GLY A 255 -13.51 25.10 1.94
CA GLY A 255 -13.19 23.92 1.13
C GLY A 255 -11.69 23.62 1.09
N ALA A 256 -10.84 24.65 0.97
CA ALA A 256 -9.39 24.49 1.02
C ALA A 256 -8.91 24.07 2.42
N THR A 257 -9.42 24.69 3.49
CA THR A 257 -9.14 24.27 4.87
C THR A 257 -9.52 22.81 5.08
N LYS A 258 -10.71 22.41 4.61
CA LYS A 258 -11.17 21.03 4.73
C LYS A 258 -10.30 20.04 3.94
N CYS A 259 -9.89 20.42 2.74
CA CYS A 259 -8.98 19.64 1.92
C CYS A 259 -7.64 19.43 2.61
N LYS A 260 -7.07 20.48 3.21
CA LYS A 260 -5.83 20.42 3.99
C LYS A 260 -5.95 19.48 5.20
N GLU A 261 -7.02 19.62 5.99
CA GLU A 261 -7.27 18.75 7.15
C GLU A 261 -7.37 17.27 6.76
N ILE A 262 -8.12 16.96 5.71
CA ILE A 262 -8.30 15.58 5.25
C ILE A 262 -7.00 15.03 4.67
N HIS A 263 -6.24 15.84 3.92
CA HIS A 263 -4.95 15.44 3.40
C HIS A 263 -3.96 15.14 4.53
N GLN A 264 -3.92 15.95 5.58
CA GLN A 264 -3.11 15.68 6.77
C GLN A 264 -3.48 14.34 7.42
N ARG A 265 -4.78 14.03 7.54
CA ARG A 265 -5.24 12.73 8.05
C ARG A 265 -4.83 11.56 7.16
N LEU A 266 -4.78 11.75 5.84
CA LEU A 266 -4.24 10.75 4.92
C LEU A 266 -2.75 10.52 5.17
N LEU A 267 -1.95 11.58 5.37
CA LEU A 267 -0.52 11.44 5.68
C LEU A 267 -0.29 10.70 7.01
N GLU A 268 -1.11 10.99 8.02
CA GLU A 268 -1.08 10.28 9.29
C GLU A 268 -1.41 8.79 9.13
N ALA A 269 -2.45 8.46 8.35
CA ALA A 269 -2.83 7.07 8.06
C ALA A 269 -1.71 6.33 7.31
N ILE A 270 -1.12 6.96 6.29
CA ILE A 270 0.03 6.39 5.53
C ILE A 270 1.22 6.16 6.47
N SER A 271 1.53 7.15 7.34
CA SER A 271 2.60 7.03 8.34
C SER A 271 2.35 5.86 9.29
N GLN A 272 1.13 5.71 9.79
CA GLN A 272 0.76 4.62 10.70
C GLN A 272 0.89 3.26 10.00
N MET A 273 0.35 3.11 8.79
CA MET A 273 0.49 1.90 8.00
C MET A 273 1.97 1.55 7.77
N ARG A 274 2.82 2.53 7.43
CA ARG A 274 4.27 2.31 7.26
C ARG A 274 4.96 1.83 8.53
N ARG A 275 4.53 2.30 9.71
CA ARG A 275 5.06 1.78 11.00
C ARG A 275 4.70 0.31 11.20
N HIS A 276 3.47 -0.09 10.87
CA HIS A 276 3.08 -1.50 10.93
C HIS A 276 3.84 -2.35 9.91
N VAL A 277 4.00 -1.87 8.67
CA VAL A 277 4.84 -2.51 7.65
C VAL A 277 6.28 -2.70 8.16
N ALA A 278 6.86 -1.68 8.79
CA ALA A 278 8.21 -1.77 9.36
C ALA A 278 8.29 -2.81 10.50
N TYR A 279 7.27 -2.91 11.36
CA TYR A 279 7.21 -3.94 12.39
C TYR A 279 7.23 -5.36 11.79
N PHE A 280 6.45 -5.58 10.72
CA PHE A 280 6.44 -6.85 10.00
C PHE A 280 7.80 -7.25 9.43
N ARG A 281 8.62 -6.29 9.00
CA ARG A 281 9.99 -6.55 8.50
C ARG A 281 10.95 -7.03 9.59
N LEU A 282 10.66 -6.69 10.84
CA LEU A 282 11.51 -7.05 11.98
C LEU A 282 11.14 -8.41 12.57
N LEU A 283 10.04 -9.02 12.12
CA LEU A 283 9.63 -10.32 12.60
C LEU A 283 10.53 -11.41 12.00
N PRO A 284 11.23 -12.21 12.84
CA PRO A 284 12.01 -13.34 12.35
C PRO A 284 11.12 -14.50 11.85
N TYR A 285 9.85 -14.49 12.20
CA TYR A 285 8.84 -15.45 11.75
C TYR A 285 7.44 -14.82 11.80
N LEU A 286 6.56 -15.26 10.89
CA LEU A 286 5.16 -14.90 10.93
C LEU A 286 4.40 -15.77 11.94
N PRO A 287 3.64 -15.20 12.88
CA PRO A 287 2.77 -16.00 13.73
C PRO A 287 1.66 -16.68 12.89
N GLY A 288 1.11 -17.78 13.41
CA GLY A 288 0.03 -18.51 12.75
C GLY A 288 0.47 -19.42 11.60
N VAL A 289 -0.52 -20.00 10.91
CA VAL A 289 -0.30 -21.01 9.84
C VAL A 289 -1.29 -20.78 8.70
N CYS A 290 -0.79 -20.51 7.50
CA CYS A 290 -1.61 -20.47 6.29
C CYS A 290 -1.88 -21.87 5.69
N SER A 291 -2.81 -21.92 4.75
CA SER A 291 -3.19 -23.14 4.02
C SER A 291 -2.02 -23.84 3.30
N VAL A 292 -0.99 -23.09 2.89
CA VAL A 292 0.23 -23.66 2.30
C VAL A 292 1.09 -24.31 3.38
N CYS A 293 1.38 -23.60 4.48
CA CYS A 293 2.15 -24.12 5.61
C CYS A 293 1.55 -25.43 6.16
N ARG A 294 0.23 -25.53 6.29
CA ARG A 294 -0.46 -26.74 6.75
C ARG A 294 -0.21 -27.97 5.86
N LYS A 295 0.00 -27.78 4.56
CA LYS A 295 0.27 -28.90 3.62
C LYS A 295 1.70 -29.41 3.72
N VAL A 296 2.61 -28.61 4.28
CA VAL A 296 4.03 -28.96 4.43
C VAL A 296 4.30 -29.59 5.80
N GLU A 297 3.44 -29.39 6.81
CA GLU A 297 3.54 -29.98 8.16
C GLU A 297 3.27 -31.50 8.25
N ILE A 298 3.26 -32.24 7.13
CA ILE A 298 3.03 -33.71 7.08
C ILE A 298 4.33 -34.50 7.27
#